data_AF-A0A2E8KCX8-F1
#
_entry.id   AF-A0A2E8KCX8-F1
#
_cell.length_a   1.000
_cell.length_b   1.000
_cell.length_c   1.000
_cell.angle_alpha   90.00
_cell.angle_beta   90.00
_cell.angle_gamma   90.00
#
_symmetry.space_group_name_H-M   'P 1'
#
loop_
_entity.id
_entity.type
_entity.pdbx_description
1 polymer ?
#
loop_
_entity_poly.entity_id
_entity_poly.type
_entity_poly.pdbx_seq_one_letter_code
_entity_poly.pdbx_strand_id
1 'polypeptide(L)'
;MNITANKRCIDAVNINSRKTRKDTGFTLIELMIVVAIIGILAAVALPAYSDYQQRSKLGGAVSGVAAYKTAVGLCITELGSVTGCNHGTNGIGTEITSTGTIAYVKSVSVADGVINLTTSAIDSSGADLTLAFTPVVAANQAIQWTLTGTGCTTEGRSIRCSGV
;
A
#
# COMPACT_ATOMS: atom_id res chain seq x y z
N MET A 1 67.18 27.05 -55.51
CA MET A 1 67.71 28.43 -55.34
C MET A 1 66.52 29.37 -55.19
N ASN A 2 66.43 30.05 -54.03
CA ASN A 2 65.58 31.21 -53.65
C ASN A 2 64.06 31.15 -53.92
N ILE A 3 63.18 31.07 -52.91
CA ILE A 3 62.82 32.07 -51.87
C ILE A 3 62.40 33.42 -52.47
N THR A 4 61.13 33.82 -52.32
CA THR A 4 60.74 35.02 -51.52
C THR A 4 59.26 34.98 -51.16
N ALA A 5 58.97 35.39 -49.92
CA ALA A 5 57.69 35.34 -49.24
C ALA A 5 56.86 36.64 -49.36
N ASN A 6 55.68 36.62 -48.71
CA ASN A 6 54.93 37.75 -48.15
C ASN A 6 54.00 38.49 -49.15
N LYS A 7 52.76 38.89 -48.85
CA LYS A 7 52.19 39.37 -47.58
C LYS A 7 50.68 39.65 -47.78
N ARG A 8 49.82 39.15 -46.88
CA ARG A 8 48.55 39.74 -46.34
C ARG A 8 47.45 40.13 -47.34
N CYS A 9 46.18 39.73 -47.17
CA CYS A 9 45.11 40.42 -46.41
C CYS A 9 43.86 39.48 -46.47
N ILE A 10 43.13 39.14 -45.39
CA ILE A 10 42.04 39.96 -44.80
C ILE A 10 41.02 40.28 -45.92
N ASP A 11 39.78 39.79 -46.05
CA ASP A 11 38.79 39.24 -45.11
C ASP A 11 37.72 38.44 -45.87
N ALA A 12 37.27 37.33 -45.30
CA ALA A 12 35.89 36.88 -45.43
C ALA A 12 35.56 35.99 -44.23
N VAL A 13 35.61 36.57 -43.03
CA VAL A 13 34.96 35.96 -41.87
C VAL A 13 33.47 35.91 -42.18
N ASN A 14 32.98 34.72 -42.51
CA ASN A 14 31.55 34.43 -42.57
C ASN A 14 30.99 34.53 -41.14
N ILE A 15 30.41 35.68 -40.80
CA ILE A 15 29.68 35.87 -39.55
C ILE A 15 28.32 35.18 -39.70
N ASN A 16 28.30 33.85 -39.57
CA ASN A 16 27.09 33.15 -39.18
C ASN A 16 26.67 33.72 -37.82
N SER A 17 25.66 34.59 -37.85
CA SER A 17 25.04 35.20 -36.67
C SER A 17 24.44 34.11 -35.79
N ARG A 18 25.28 33.49 -34.95
CA ARG A 18 24.85 32.59 -33.89
C ARG A 18 24.23 33.46 -32.81
N LYS A 19 22.91 33.58 -32.86
CA LYS A 19 22.08 34.13 -31.77
C LYS A 19 22.43 33.35 -30.50
N THR A 20 23.25 33.93 -29.63
CA THR A 20 23.63 33.35 -28.34
C THR A 20 22.34 33.20 -27.55
N ARG A 21 21.85 31.97 -27.41
CA ARG A 21 20.79 31.69 -26.45
C ARG A 21 21.40 31.99 -25.08
N LYS A 22 20.83 32.96 -24.36
CA LYS A 22 21.13 33.10 -22.93
C LYS A 22 20.61 31.81 -22.30
N ASP A 23 21.51 30.94 -21.87
CA ASP A 23 21.15 29.83 -21.01
C ASP A 23 20.70 30.42 -19.68
N THR A 24 19.39 30.62 -19.55
CA THR A 24 18.72 30.87 -18.27
C THR A 24 18.73 29.56 -17.50
N GLY A 25 19.86 29.24 -16.88
CA GLY A 25 19.99 28.11 -15.96
C GLY A 25 19.42 28.47 -14.59
N PHE A 26 18.88 27.48 -13.88
CA PHE A 26 18.55 27.60 -12.46
C PHE A 26 19.82 27.93 -11.66
N THR A 27 19.72 28.89 -10.77
CA THR A 27 20.82 29.24 -9.87
C THR A 27 20.99 28.17 -8.80
N LEU A 28 22.23 27.96 -8.33
CA LEU A 28 22.49 27.04 -7.21
C LEU A 28 21.74 27.45 -5.94
N ILE A 29 21.50 28.76 -5.76
CA ILE A 29 20.74 29.27 -4.62
C ILE A 29 19.25 28.95 -4.72
N GLU A 30 18.65 29.01 -5.92
CA GLU A 30 17.26 28.57 -6.12
C GLU A 30 17.11 27.09 -5.80
N LEU A 31 18.05 26.26 -6.25
CA LEU A 31 17.99 24.82 -5.98
C LEU A 31 18.18 24.50 -4.49
N MET A 32 19.07 25.22 -3.79
CA MET A 32 19.25 25.06 -2.34
C MET A 32 17.99 25.41 -1.54
N ILE A 33 17.29 26.49 -1.90
CA ILE A 33 16.04 26.88 -1.23
C ILE A 33 14.96 25.84 -1.48
N VAL A 34 14.85 25.32 -2.71
CA VAL A 34 13.87 24.27 -3.04
C VAL A 34 14.11 23.01 -2.22
N VAL A 35 15.36 22.55 -2.12
CA VAL A 35 15.69 21.36 -1.33
C VAL A 35 15.43 21.60 0.16
N ALA A 36 15.70 22.80 0.68
CA ALA A 36 15.41 23.16 2.06
C ALA A 36 13.90 23.09 2.37
N ILE A 37 13.05 23.64 1.48
CA ILE A 37 11.59 23.60 1.66
C ILE A 37 11.06 22.16 1.54
N ILE A 38 11.51 21.40 0.54
CA ILE A 38 11.11 19.99 0.38
C ILE A 38 11.51 19.16 1.61
N GLY A 39 12.69 19.42 2.20
CA GLY A 39 13.13 18.75 3.41
C GLY A 39 12.17 18.94 4.59
N ILE A 40 11.69 20.17 4.81
CA ILE A 40 10.71 20.47 5.87
C ILE A 40 9.37 19.77 5.60
N LEU A 41 8.87 19.85 4.36
CA LEU A 41 7.59 19.22 3.99
C LEU A 41 7.65 17.69 4.13
N ALA A 42 8.77 17.07 3.73
CA ALA A 42 8.96 15.63 3.80
C ALA A 42 8.91 15.10 5.24
N ALA A 43 9.48 15.83 6.21
CA ALA A 43 9.49 15.43 7.62
C ALA A 43 8.09 15.24 8.20
N VAL A 44 7.12 16.06 7.78
CA VAL A 44 5.72 15.96 8.24
C VAL A 44 4.90 15.01 7.37
N ALA A 45 5.13 15.00 6.05
CA ALA A 45 4.32 14.23 5.11
C ALA A 45 4.60 12.72 5.13
N LEU A 46 5.85 12.30 5.34
CA LEU A 46 6.25 10.89 5.32
C LEU A 46 5.53 10.01 6.37
N PRO A 47 5.44 10.39 7.66
CA PRO A 47 4.73 9.56 8.65
C PRO A 47 3.24 9.41 8.31
N ALA A 48 2.57 10.50 7.92
CA ALA A 48 1.16 10.46 7.55
C ALA A 48 0.90 9.61 6.30
N TYR A 49 1.80 9.65 5.30
CA TYR A 49 1.70 8.82 4.11
C TYR A 49 1.90 7.32 4.41
N SER A 50 2.84 6.99 5.31
CA SER A 50 3.00 5.61 5.79
C SER A 50 1.71 5.10 6.42
N ASP A 51 1.09 5.88 7.32
CA ASP A 51 -0.13 5.47 8.01
C ASP A 51 -1.29 5.24 7.03
N TYR A 52 -1.43 6.11 6.02
CA TYR A 52 -2.39 5.92 4.94
C TYR A 52 -2.15 4.63 4.14
N GLN A 53 -0.90 4.31 3.81
CA GLN A 53 -0.57 3.05 3.15
C GLN A 53 -0.93 1.84 4.01
N GLN A 54 -0.67 1.86 5.32
CA GLN A 54 -1.06 0.74 6.20
C GLN A 54 -2.58 0.56 6.23
N ARG A 55 -3.35 1.65 6.29
CA ARG A 55 -4.83 1.60 6.22
C ARG A 55 -5.33 1.05 4.89
N SER A 56 -4.70 1.42 3.79
CA SER A 56 -5.02 0.89 2.46
C SER A 56 -4.75 -0.62 2.39
N LYS A 57 -3.63 -1.10 2.92
CA LYS A 57 -3.33 -2.53 3.03
C LYS A 57 -4.36 -3.29 3.85
N LEU A 58 -4.81 -2.73 4.98
CA LEU A 58 -5.87 -3.33 5.81
C LEU A 58 -7.19 -3.44 5.03
N GLY A 59 -7.61 -2.37 4.34
CA GLY A 59 -8.82 -2.40 3.51
C GLY A 59 -8.71 -3.42 2.36
N GLY A 60 -7.54 -3.50 1.73
CA GLY A 60 -7.23 -4.51 0.72
C GLY A 60 -7.31 -5.92 1.28
N ALA A 61 -6.73 -6.18 2.44
CA ALA A 61 -6.79 -7.48 3.12
C ALA A 61 -8.23 -7.89 3.45
N VAL A 62 -9.05 -6.96 3.96
CA VAL A 62 -10.49 -7.18 4.21
C VAL A 62 -11.22 -7.61 2.93
N SER A 63 -10.99 -6.90 1.82
CA SER A 63 -11.62 -7.25 0.55
C SER A 63 -11.12 -8.59 -0.03
N GLY A 64 -9.84 -8.90 0.18
CA GLY A 64 -9.18 -10.10 -0.34
C GLY A 64 -9.71 -11.40 0.26
N VAL A 65 -10.30 -11.35 1.46
CA VAL A 65 -10.85 -12.54 2.14
C VAL A 65 -12.37 -12.64 2.07
N ALA A 66 -13.03 -11.84 1.22
CA ALA A 66 -14.47 -11.90 1.03
C ALA A 66 -14.97 -13.31 0.65
N ALA A 67 -14.18 -14.08 -0.12
CA ALA A 67 -14.51 -15.45 -0.47
C ALA A 67 -14.59 -16.40 0.75
N TYR A 68 -13.71 -16.23 1.75
CA TYR A 68 -13.78 -16.98 2.99
C TYR A 68 -15.05 -16.65 3.78
N LYS A 69 -15.41 -15.36 3.82
CA LYS A 69 -16.66 -14.90 4.47
C LYS A 69 -17.90 -15.55 3.85
N THR A 70 -17.94 -15.67 2.53
CA THR A 70 -19.02 -16.37 1.82
C THR A 70 -19.01 -17.88 2.11
N ALA A 71 -17.86 -18.55 2.03
CA ALA A 71 -17.76 -19.99 2.27
C ALA A 71 -18.15 -20.37 3.71
N VAL A 72 -17.69 -19.59 4.70
CA VAL A 72 -18.08 -19.77 6.09
C VAL A 72 -19.58 -19.49 6.27
N GLY A 73 -20.13 -18.46 5.64
CA GLY A 73 -21.56 -18.17 5.69
C GLY A 73 -22.42 -19.30 5.15
N LEU A 74 -21.97 -19.96 4.08
CA LEU A 74 -22.62 -21.16 3.54
C LEU A 74 -22.55 -22.32 4.55
N CYS A 75 -21.37 -22.62 5.09
CA CYS A 75 -21.19 -23.66 6.10
C CYS A 75 -22.10 -23.45 7.33
N ILE A 76 -22.20 -22.22 7.83
CA ILE A 76 -23.08 -21.88 8.96
C ILE A 76 -24.55 -22.14 8.61
N THR A 77 -24.95 -21.84 7.37
CA THR A 77 -26.32 -22.05 6.89
C THR A 77 -26.64 -23.54 6.75
N GLU A 78 -25.67 -24.34 6.30
CA GLU A 78 -25.83 -25.80 6.13
C GLU A 78 -25.86 -26.54 7.47
N LEU A 79 -24.97 -26.18 8.40
CA LEU A 79 -24.86 -26.83 9.71
C LEU A 79 -25.82 -26.26 10.76
N GLY A 80 -26.34 -25.05 10.54
CA GLY A 80 -27.10 -24.31 11.55
C GLY A 80 -26.27 -23.88 12.76
N SER A 81 -24.94 -23.95 12.67
CA SER A 81 -23.99 -23.65 13.75
C SER A 81 -22.70 -23.07 13.17
N VAL A 82 -22.00 -22.27 13.97
CA VAL A 82 -20.64 -21.81 13.66
C VAL A 82 -19.60 -22.89 13.94
N THR A 83 -19.89 -23.79 14.88
CA THR A 83 -19.01 -24.90 15.24
C THR A 83 -18.86 -25.88 14.08
N GLY A 84 -17.63 -26.27 13.78
CA GLY A 84 -17.33 -27.18 12.68
C GLY A 84 -17.07 -26.49 11.33
N CYS A 85 -17.30 -25.18 11.23
CA CYS A 85 -16.88 -24.39 10.07
C CYS A 85 -15.39 -24.04 10.16
N ASN A 86 -14.55 -25.03 9.88
CA ASN A 86 -13.08 -24.94 9.95
C ASN A 86 -12.46 -24.94 8.54
N HIS A 87 -11.20 -24.50 8.44
CA HIS A 87 -10.43 -24.65 7.20
C HIS A 87 -10.42 -26.09 6.67
N GLY A 88 -10.49 -26.23 5.34
CA GLY A 88 -10.45 -27.53 4.68
C GLY A 88 -11.70 -28.40 4.90
N THR A 89 -12.73 -27.85 5.54
CA THR A 89 -14.01 -28.55 5.79
C THR A 89 -15.16 -27.76 5.17
N ASN A 90 -16.27 -28.44 4.86
CA ASN A 90 -17.53 -27.79 4.43
C ASN A 90 -17.34 -26.75 3.30
N GLY A 91 -16.48 -27.05 2.33
CA GLY A 91 -16.19 -26.16 1.19
C GLY A 91 -15.32 -24.93 1.49
N ILE A 92 -14.87 -24.75 2.73
CA ILE A 92 -13.92 -23.70 3.12
C ILE A 92 -12.53 -24.11 2.63
N GLY A 93 -11.83 -23.21 1.94
CA GLY A 93 -10.47 -23.44 1.44
C GLY A 93 -9.50 -23.86 2.54
N THR A 94 -8.30 -24.32 2.18
CA THR A 94 -7.26 -24.67 3.17
C THR A 94 -6.64 -23.43 3.79
N GLU A 95 -5.97 -23.61 4.93
CA GLU A 95 -5.22 -22.53 5.58
C GLU A 95 -4.19 -21.92 4.62
N ILE A 96 -4.05 -20.59 4.68
CA ILE A 96 -3.02 -19.87 3.94
C ILE A 96 -2.00 -19.38 4.95
N THR A 97 -0.76 -19.84 4.81
CA THR A 97 0.37 -19.44 5.66
C THR A 97 1.46 -18.70 4.89
N SER A 98 1.29 -18.52 3.57
CA SER A 98 2.24 -17.83 2.71
C SER A 98 1.74 -16.44 2.31
N THR A 99 2.65 -15.47 2.37
CA THR A 99 2.40 -14.13 1.84
C THR A 99 2.26 -14.18 0.31
N GLY A 100 1.33 -13.41 -0.24
CA GLY A 100 1.19 -13.20 -1.68
C GLY A 100 0.13 -14.04 -2.38
N THR A 101 -0.48 -15.02 -1.72
CA THR A 101 -1.64 -15.75 -2.25
C THR A 101 -2.88 -14.85 -2.32
N ILE A 102 -3.09 -14.02 -1.30
CA ILE A 102 -4.12 -12.98 -1.25
C ILE A 102 -3.41 -11.64 -1.02
N ALA A 103 -3.81 -10.62 -1.77
CA ALA A 103 -3.20 -9.30 -1.67
C ALA A 103 -3.28 -8.78 -0.22
N TYR A 104 -2.13 -8.33 0.28
CA TYR A 104 -1.95 -7.76 1.62
C TYR A 104 -2.21 -8.69 2.81
N VAL A 105 -2.38 -9.99 2.57
CA VAL A 105 -2.59 -11.00 3.61
C VAL A 105 -1.35 -11.88 3.70
N LYS A 106 -0.85 -12.08 4.92
CA LYS A 106 0.24 -12.99 5.24
C LYS A 106 -0.28 -14.38 5.62
N SER A 107 -1.36 -14.43 6.39
CA SER A 107 -2.04 -15.67 6.71
C SER A 107 -3.54 -15.50 6.89
N VAL A 108 -4.27 -16.58 6.60
CA VAL A 108 -5.71 -16.74 6.89
C VAL A 108 -5.88 -18.05 7.62
N SER A 109 -6.58 -18.03 8.75
CA SER A 109 -7.07 -19.21 9.45
C SER A 109 -8.58 -19.09 9.69
N VAL A 110 -9.30 -20.21 9.72
CA VAL A 110 -10.74 -20.30 9.97
C VAL A 110 -10.96 -21.41 10.98
N ALA A 111 -11.48 -21.05 12.14
CA ALA A 111 -11.81 -21.96 13.22
C ALA A 111 -13.19 -21.63 13.77
N ASP A 112 -14.09 -22.60 13.78
CA ASP A 112 -15.49 -22.47 14.22
C ASP A 112 -16.17 -21.19 13.69
N GLY A 113 -15.99 -20.94 12.39
CA GLY A 113 -16.54 -19.80 11.66
C GLY A 113 -15.80 -18.47 11.87
N VAL A 114 -14.86 -18.36 12.81
CA VAL A 114 -14.05 -17.16 13.00
C VAL A 114 -12.91 -17.15 11.98
N ILE A 115 -12.85 -16.11 11.17
CA ILE A 115 -11.80 -15.93 10.14
C ILE A 115 -10.74 -15.00 10.71
N ASN A 116 -9.58 -15.55 11.08
CA ASN A 116 -8.44 -14.77 11.57
C ASN A 116 -7.44 -14.49 10.44
N LEU A 117 -6.88 -13.30 10.45
CA LEU A 117 -6.05 -12.76 9.39
C LEU A 117 -4.81 -12.11 10.00
N THR A 118 -3.66 -12.45 9.47
CA THR A 118 -2.45 -11.63 9.65
C THR A 118 -2.23 -10.85 8.36
N THR A 119 -2.15 -9.53 8.46
CA THR A 119 -1.99 -8.67 7.28
C THR A 119 -0.52 -8.30 7.05
N SER A 120 -0.22 -7.77 5.88
CA SER A 120 1.08 -7.15 5.57
C SER A 120 1.18 -5.69 6.05
N ALA A 121 0.11 -5.18 6.67
CA ALA A 121 0.12 -3.88 7.32
C ALA A 121 0.80 -4.02 8.68
N ILE A 122 1.58 -3.01 9.06
CA ILE A 122 2.35 -3.02 10.30
C ILE A 122 2.00 -1.83 11.20
N ASP A 123 2.12 -2.01 12.50
CA ASP A 123 2.05 -0.92 13.48
C ASP A 123 3.32 -0.03 13.44
N SER A 124 3.41 0.92 14.35
CA SER A 124 4.57 1.82 14.48
C SER A 124 5.85 1.12 14.96
N SER A 125 5.73 -0.08 15.57
CA SER A 125 6.86 -0.90 16.02
C SER A 125 7.35 -1.90 14.95
N GLY A 126 6.57 -2.07 13.88
CA GLY A 126 6.85 -3.03 12.80
C GLY A 126 6.17 -4.38 12.98
N ALA A 127 5.29 -4.53 13.98
CA ALA A 127 4.51 -5.75 14.17
C ALA A 127 3.32 -5.80 13.20
N ASP A 128 3.01 -6.99 12.70
CA ASP A 128 1.91 -7.19 11.77
C ASP A 128 0.55 -6.92 12.44
N LEU A 129 -0.31 -6.20 11.73
CA LEU A 129 -1.67 -5.95 12.15
C LEU A 129 -2.55 -7.14 11.81
N THR A 130 -3.38 -7.54 12.77
CA THR A 130 -4.29 -8.67 12.66
C THR A 130 -5.73 -8.21 12.60
N LEU A 131 -6.56 -9.03 11.96
CA LEU A 131 -8.00 -8.83 11.85
C LEU A 131 -8.71 -10.16 12.08
N ALA A 132 -9.89 -10.12 12.70
CA ALA A 132 -10.73 -11.29 12.90
C ALA A 132 -12.18 -10.95 12.50
N PHE A 133 -12.75 -11.73 11.58
CA PHE A 133 -14.18 -11.70 11.30
C PHE A 133 -14.87 -12.75 12.15
N THR A 134 -15.70 -12.31 13.08
CA THR A 134 -16.51 -13.17 13.95
C THR A 134 -17.96 -13.14 13.48
N PRO A 135 -18.54 -14.27 13.07
CA PRO A 135 -19.95 -14.34 12.70
C PRO A 135 -20.82 -14.27 13.97
N VAL A 136 -21.91 -13.50 13.89
CA VAL A 136 -22.97 -13.43 14.89
C VAL A 136 -24.25 -13.83 14.20
N VAL A 137 -24.76 -15.03 14.51
CA VAL A 137 -26.02 -15.51 13.97
C VAL A 137 -27.16 -14.89 14.78
N ALA A 138 -27.91 -14.00 14.15
CA ALA A 138 -29.07 -13.37 14.75
C ALA A 138 -30.25 -14.35 14.86
N ALA A 139 -31.25 -14.01 15.67
CA ALA A 139 -32.42 -14.87 15.89
C ALA A 139 -33.22 -15.19 14.60
N ASN A 140 -33.14 -14.31 13.59
CA ASN A 140 -33.74 -14.50 12.26
C ASN A 140 -32.82 -15.30 11.29
N GLN A 141 -31.79 -15.96 11.81
CA GLN A 141 -30.75 -16.67 11.05
C GLN A 141 -29.90 -15.78 10.13
N ALA A 142 -30.01 -14.45 10.22
CA ALA A 142 -29.11 -13.56 9.51
C ALA A 142 -27.71 -13.63 10.13
N ILE A 143 -26.69 -13.81 9.29
CA ILE A 143 -25.29 -13.83 9.72
C ILE A 143 -24.74 -12.41 9.67
N GLN A 144 -24.58 -11.80 10.84
CA GLN A 144 -23.89 -10.53 11.02
C GLN A 144 -22.40 -10.78 11.24
N TRP A 145 -21.55 -9.82 10.90
CA TRP A 145 -20.11 -9.99 11.01
C TRP A 145 -19.48 -8.86 11.79
N THR A 146 -18.82 -9.21 12.88
CA THR A 146 -18.02 -8.28 13.68
C THR A 146 -16.57 -8.40 13.27
N LEU A 147 -15.99 -7.30 12.81
CA LEU A 147 -14.56 -7.19 12.54
C LEU A 147 -13.85 -6.65 13.78
N THR A 148 -12.83 -7.36 14.25
CA THR A 148 -11.99 -6.99 15.40
C THR A 148 -10.51 -7.20 15.07
N GLY A 149 -9.59 -6.87 15.98
CA GLY A 149 -8.15 -7.08 15.84
C GLY A 149 -7.33 -5.79 16.00
N THR A 150 -6.00 -5.90 15.91
CA THR A 150 -5.12 -4.73 16.05
C THR A 150 -5.27 -3.74 14.90
N GLY A 151 -5.62 -4.22 13.69
CA GLY A 151 -5.97 -3.35 12.56
C GLY A 151 -7.19 -2.44 12.79
N CYS A 152 -7.90 -2.63 13.90
CA CYS A 152 -9.06 -1.84 14.31
C CYS A 152 -8.74 -0.80 15.39
N THR A 153 -7.66 -1.01 16.15
CA THR A 153 -7.36 -0.26 17.37
C THR A 153 -6.04 0.50 17.29
N THR A 154 -5.15 0.18 16.34
CA THR A 154 -3.89 0.90 16.15
C THR A 154 -4.14 2.34 15.71
N GLU A 155 -3.74 3.30 16.54
CA GLU A 155 -3.88 4.73 16.27
C GLU A 155 -3.20 5.14 14.96
N GLY A 156 -3.85 6.04 14.20
CA GLY A 156 -3.38 6.52 12.90
C GLY A 156 -3.45 5.51 11.76
N ARG A 157 -3.42 4.20 12.06
CA ARG A 157 -3.32 3.10 11.09
C ARG A 157 -4.55 2.19 11.04
N SER A 158 -5.53 2.39 11.91
CA SER A 158 -6.71 1.54 11.95
C SER A 158 -7.70 1.82 10.82
N ILE A 159 -8.44 0.78 10.46
CA ILE A 159 -9.67 0.89 9.69
C ILE A 159 -10.86 0.90 10.66
N ARG A 160 -11.98 1.47 10.22
CA ARG A 160 -13.21 1.43 11.02
C ARG A 160 -13.69 -0.01 11.12
N CYS A 161 -13.56 -0.57 12.31
CA CYS A 161 -14.02 -1.91 12.61
C CYS A 161 -15.20 -1.84 13.56
N SER A 162 -16.33 -2.35 13.08
CA SER A 162 -17.40 -3.01 13.83
C SER A 162 -18.65 -2.95 12.96
N GLY A 163 -19.25 -4.12 12.73
CA GLY A 163 -20.55 -4.32 12.08
C GLY A 163 -20.69 -3.63 10.72
N VAL A 164 -19.90 -4.07 9.73
CA VAL A 164 -19.90 -3.48 8.36
C VAL A 164 -21.32 -3.21 7.87
#